data_AF-A0A522SZR5-F1
#
_entry.id   AF-A0A522SZR5-F1
#
_cell.length_a   1.000
_cell.length_b   1.000
_cell.length_c   1.000
_cell.angle_alpha   90.00
_cell.angle_beta   90.00
_cell.angle_gamma   90.00
#
_symmetry.space_group_name_H-M   'P 1'
#
loop_
_entity.id
_entity.type
_entity.pdbx_description
1 polymer ?
#
loop_
_entity_poly.entity_id
_entity_poly.type
_entity_poly.pdbx_seq_one_letter_code
_entity_poly.pdbx_strand_id
1 'polypeptide(L)'
;VIGGNLVASTIATGFANPLTFPFIWGSTLAVGRFILYGSFEGHRHLHIGHMLTHLRFTELWDPLLKPMAVGSIPVGLLVASIMYAVTYSAASAFREQRRKRLAERARRRADSRMSHGLAAE
;
A
#
# COMPACT_ATOMS: atom_id res chain seq x y z
N VAL A 1 8.34 21.73 6.65
CA VAL A 1 7.51 20.84 5.81
C VAL A 1 7.88 19.42 6.21
N ILE A 2 7.03 18.68 6.91
CA ILE A 2 7.22 17.22 6.97
C ILE A 2 7.04 16.76 5.52
N GLY A 3 8.16 16.45 4.87
CA GLY A 3 8.18 16.21 3.43
C GLY A 3 7.42 14.95 3.11
N GLY A 4 6.64 14.94 2.02
CA GLY A 4 5.98 13.72 1.53
C GLY A 4 6.95 12.54 1.37
N ASN A 5 8.24 12.81 1.21
CA ASN A 5 9.31 11.82 1.19
C ASN A 5 9.48 11.05 2.51
N LEU A 6 9.34 11.70 3.67
CA LEU A 6 9.46 11.04 4.97
C LEU A 6 8.28 10.08 5.18
N VAL A 7 7.07 10.55 4.95
CA VAL A 7 5.84 9.74 5.07
C VAL A 7 5.86 8.56 4.09
N ALA A 8 6.27 8.79 2.83
CA ALA A 8 6.40 7.73 1.84
C ALA A 8 7.44 6.67 2.26
N SER A 9 8.57 7.09 2.82
CA SER A 9 9.60 6.17 3.30
C SER A 9 9.14 5.34 4.49
N THR A 10 8.47 5.92 5.49
CA THR A 10 8.01 5.15 6.66
C THR A 10 6.92 4.16 6.29
N ILE A 11 6.04 4.53 5.35
CA ILE A 11 5.01 3.64 4.81
C ILE A 11 5.66 2.50 4.01
N ALA A 12 6.60 2.82 3.12
CA ALA A 12 7.30 1.80 2.33
C ALA A 12 8.05 0.81 3.23
N THR A 13 8.76 1.30 4.24
CA THR A 13 9.45 0.44 5.22
C THR A 13 8.47 -0.34 6.08
N GLY A 14 7.32 0.23 6.45
CA GLY A 14 6.28 -0.47 7.22
C GLY A 14 5.66 -1.64 6.44
N PHE A 15 5.41 -1.47 5.15
CA PHE A 15 4.91 -2.54 4.29
C PHE A 15 5.99 -3.54 3.87
N ALA A 16 7.25 -3.12 3.79
CA ALA A 16 8.40 -3.95 3.41
C ALA A 16 9.30 -4.37 4.59
N ASN A 17 8.75 -4.40 5.80
CA ASN A 17 9.47 -4.88 6.98
C ASN A 17 9.45 -6.42 6.99
N PRO A 18 10.57 -7.10 7.34
CA PRO A 18 10.58 -8.54 7.63
C PRO A 18 9.43 -9.04 8.51
N LEU A 19 8.90 -8.19 9.40
CA LEU A 19 7.75 -8.53 10.25
C LEU A 19 6.41 -8.56 9.49
N THR A 20 6.27 -7.79 8.41
CA THR A 20 5.02 -7.65 7.66
C THR A 20 4.81 -8.82 6.70
N PHE A 21 5.89 -9.39 6.16
CA PHE A 21 5.82 -10.53 5.24
C PHE A 21 5.12 -11.77 5.84
N PRO A 22 5.45 -12.26 7.05
CA PRO A 22 4.74 -13.37 7.69
C PRO A 22 3.25 -13.09 7.87
N PHE A 23 2.87 -11.84 8.15
CA PHE A 23 1.47 -11.46 8.32
C PHE A 23 0.70 -11.50 6.99
N ILE A 24 1.28 -10.96 5.92
CA ILE A 24 0.70 -10.98 4.57
C ILE A 24 0.58 -12.43 4.08
N TRP A 25 1.62 -13.23 4.26
CA TRP A 25 1.63 -14.65 3.90
C TRP A 25 0.63 -15.48 4.70
N GLY A 26 0.57 -15.27 6.02
CA GLY A 26 -0.42 -15.94 6.87
C GLY A 26 -1.85 -15.59 6.44
N SER A 27 -2.12 -14.31 6.14
CA SER A 27 -3.44 -13.85 5.70
C SER A 27 -3.83 -14.43 4.34
N THR A 28 -2.93 -14.38 3.35
CA THR A 28 -3.19 -14.93 2.01
C THR A 28 -3.32 -16.46 2.03
N LEU A 29 -2.55 -17.16 2.87
CA LEU A 29 -2.69 -18.61 3.06
C LEU A 29 -4.00 -18.98 3.75
N ALA A 30 -4.39 -18.25 4.80
CA ALA A 30 -5.63 -18.48 5.53
C ALA A 30 -6.85 -18.24 4.64
N VAL A 31 -6.88 -17.11 3.92
CA VAL A 31 -7.96 -16.79 2.96
C VAL A 31 -7.97 -17.80 1.81
N GLY A 32 -6.80 -18.17 1.29
CA GLY A 32 -6.66 -19.17 0.25
C GLY A 32 -7.19 -20.54 0.64
N ARG A 33 -6.83 -21.01 1.84
CA ARG A 33 -7.34 -22.26 2.41
C ARG A 33 -8.83 -22.21 2.66
N PHE A 34 -9.33 -21.10 3.18
CA PHE A 34 -10.76 -20.92 3.38
C PHE A 34 -11.53 -21.01 2.05
N ILE A 35 -11.04 -20.38 0.99
CA ILE A 35 -11.67 -20.43 -0.34
C ILE A 35 -11.58 -21.85 -0.94
N LEU A 36 -10.44 -22.52 -0.79
CA LEU A 36 -10.17 -23.79 -1.48
C LEU A 36 -10.73 -25.02 -0.73
N TYR A 37 -10.80 -24.95 0.60
CA TYR A 37 -11.13 -26.09 1.47
C TYR A 37 -12.25 -25.80 2.47
N GLY A 38 -12.75 -24.56 2.55
CA GLY A 38 -13.82 -24.17 3.47
C GLY A 38 -13.42 -24.12 4.95
N SER A 39 -12.13 -24.33 5.29
CA SER A 39 -11.63 -24.34 6.65
C SER A 39 -10.40 -23.46 6.83
N PHE A 40 -10.31 -22.82 8.01
CA PHE A 40 -9.07 -22.16 8.46
C PHE A 40 -8.10 -23.15 9.10
N GLU A 41 -8.60 -24.31 9.55
CA GLU A 41 -7.78 -25.39 10.07
C GLU A 41 -7.12 -26.14 8.91
N GLY A 42 -5.81 -25.94 8.79
CA GLY A 42 -4.98 -26.70 7.85
C GLY A 42 -5.04 -28.18 8.21
N HIS A 43 -5.32 -29.01 7.23
CA HIS A 43 -5.25 -30.46 7.38
C HIS A 43 -3.89 -30.84 7.99
N ARG A 44 -3.92 -31.43 9.20
CA ARG A 44 -2.86 -32.10 9.99
C ARG A 44 -1.46 -31.51 9.91
N HIS A 45 -0.93 -31.09 11.07
CA HIS A 45 0.51 -31.01 11.41
C HIS A 45 1.45 -31.04 10.20
N LEU A 46 1.38 -29.99 9.38
CA LEU A 46 2.30 -29.83 8.25
C LEU A 46 3.68 -29.66 8.88
N HIS A 47 4.47 -30.71 8.89
CA HIS A 47 5.87 -30.68 9.28
C HIS A 47 6.67 -29.95 8.19
N ILE A 48 6.41 -28.64 8.07
CA ILE A 48 7.04 -27.72 7.12
C ILE A 48 8.57 -27.84 7.22
N GLY A 49 9.08 -28.02 8.44
CA GLY A 49 10.52 -28.24 8.69
C GLY A 49 11.10 -29.51 8.06
N HIS A 50 10.33 -30.60 7.93
CA HIS A 50 10.79 -31.85 7.32
C HIS A 50 10.64 -31.85 5.79
N MET A 51 9.66 -31.11 5.25
CA MET A 51 9.48 -30.95 3.80
C MET A 51 10.51 -29.97 3.22
N LEU A 52 10.88 -28.94 3.98
CA LEU A 52 11.94 -27.99 3.63
C LEU A 52 13.32 -28.65 3.57
N THR A 53 13.61 -29.65 4.40
CA THR A 53 14.88 -30.37 4.38
C THR A 53 15.00 -31.40 3.27
N HIS A 54 13.88 -31.80 2.63
CA HIS A 54 13.86 -32.75 1.51
C HIS A 54 13.49 -32.12 0.16
N LEU A 55 13.39 -30.79 0.08
CA LEU A 55 13.39 -29.92 -1.12
C LEU A 55 12.84 -30.53 -2.43
N ARG A 56 11.68 -31.18 -2.37
CA ARG A 56 10.89 -31.45 -3.58
C ARG A 56 9.91 -30.30 -3.73
N PHE A 57 10.24 -29.33 -4.59
CA PHE A 57 9.38 -28.18 -4.91
C PHE A 57 7.91 -28.56 -5.17
N THR A 58 7.68 -29.74 -5.75
CA THR A 58 6.36 -30.31 -5.99
C THR A 58 5.54 -30.52 -4.71
N GLU A 59 6.16 -30.92 -3.60
CA GLU A 59 5.45 -31.17 -2.35
C GLU A 59 5.15 -29.90 -1.54
N LEU A 60 5.89 -28.81 -1.79
CA LEU A 60 5.56 -27.49 -1.24
C LEU A 60 4.48 -26.77 -2.05
N TRP A 61 4.36 -27.07 -3.35
CA TRP A 61 3.44 -26.37 -4.25
C TRP A 61 1.97 -26.53 -3.85
N ASP A 62 1.53 -27.77 -3.65
CA ASP A 62 0.12 -28.08 -3.38
C ASP A 62 -0.40 -27.55 -2.03
N PRO A 63 0.31 -27.69 -0.89
CA PRO A 63 -0.22 -27.28 0.42
C PRO A 63 0.05 -25.82 0.80
N LEU A 64 0.99 -25.14 0.14
CA LEU A 64 1.41 -23.76 0.48
C LEU A 64 1.19 -22.78 -0.69
N LEU A 65 1.83 -23.01 -1.84
CA LEU A 65 1.84 -22.03 -2.93
C LEU A 65 0.47 -21.91 -3.62
N LYS A 66 -0.21 -23.03 -3.86
CA LYS A 66 -1.54 -23.06 -4.49
C LYS A 66 -2.60 -22.28 -3.69
N PRO A 67 -2.82 -22.54 -2.38
CA PRO A 67 -3.77 -21.73 -1.60
C PRO A 67 -3.32 -20.27 -1.51
N MET A 68 -2.03 -19.97 -1.32
CA MET A 68 -1.56 -18.58 -1.29
C MET A 68 -1.86 -17.81 -2.58
N ALA A 69 -1.67 -18.43 -3.74
CA ALA A 69 -1.98 -17.82 -5.02
C ALA A 69 -3.46 -17.43 -5.10
N VAL A 70 -4.36 -18.36 -4.76
CA VAL A 70 -5.80 -18.12 -4.75
C VAL A 70 -6.19 -17.05 -3.73
N GLY A 71 -5.65 -17.10 -2.51
CA GLY A 71 -5.95 -16.13 -1.47
C GLY A 71 -5.37 -14.73 -1.71
N SER A 72 -4.30 -14.63 -2.50
CA SER A 72 -3.72 -13.33 -2.89
C SER A 72 -4.60 -12.53 -3.84
N ILE A 73 -5.49 -13.17 -4.61
CA ILE A 73 -6.41 -12.48 -5.52
C ILE A 73 -7.38 -11.57 -4.75
N PRO A 74 -8.21 -12.06 -3.80
CA PRO A 74 -9.14 -11.22 -3.06
C PRO A 74 -8.43 -10.28 -2.09
N VAL A 75 -7.39 -10.75 -1.40
CA VAL A 75 -6.61 -9.90 -0.48
C VAL A 75 -5.92 -8.78 -1.24
N GLY A 76 -5.27 -9.11 -2.36
CA GLY A 76 -4.59 -8.16 -3.23
C GLY A 76 -5.56 -7.15 -3.84
N LEU A 77 -6.75 -7.59 -4.28
CA LEU A 77 -7.77 -6.69 -4.81
C LEU A 77 -8.27 -5.70 -3.75
N LEU A 78 -8.49 -6.17 -2.52
CA LEU A 78 -8.90 -5.33 -1.39
C LEU A 78 -7.82 -4.30 -1.06
N VAL A 79 -6.57 -4.73 -0.94
CA VAL A 79 -5.43 -3.84 -0.67
C VAL A 79 -5.22 -2.84 -1.81
N ALA A 80 -5.29 -3.28 -3.07
CA ALA A 80 -5.18 -2.41 -4.24
C ALA A 80 -6.28 -1.35 -4.27
N SER A 81 -7.51 -1.73 -3.92
CA SER A 81 -8.65 -0.80 -3.84
C SER A 81 -8.42 0.28 -2.77
N ILE A 82 -7.97 -0.12 -1.58
CA ILE A 82 -7.62 0.82 -0.50
C ILE A 82 -6.48 1.74 -0.94
N MET A 83 -5.42 1.18 -1.52
CA MET A 83 -4.24 1.95 -1.95
C MET A 83 -4.60 2.94 -3.06
N TYR A 84 -5.48 2.55 -3.99
CA TYR A 84 -5.99 3.43 -5.03
C TYR A 84 -6.76 4.61 -4.43
N ALA A 85 -7.66 4.36 -3.47
CA ALA A 85 -8.42 5.42 -2.80
C ALA A 85 -7.52 6.41 -2.06
N VAL A 86 -6.49 5.91 -1.35
CA VAL A 86 -5.50 6.73 -0.65
C VAL A 86 -4.69 7.56 -1.65
N THR A 87 -4.20 6.94 -2.72
CA THR A 87 -3.41 7.61 -3.76
C THR A 87 -4.23 8.68 -4.47
N TYR A 88 -5.48 8.38 -4.81
CA TYR A 88 -6.40 9.32 -5.43
C TYR A 88 -6.67 10.53 -4.51
N SER A 89 -6.91 10.29 -3.22
CA SER A 89 -7.13 11.34 -2.23
C SER A 89 -5.87 12.20 -2.01
N ALA A 90 -4.70 11.58 -1.97
CA ALA A 90 -3.44 12.30 -1.90
C ALA A 90 -3.26 13.19 -3.14
N ALA A 91 -3.45 12.63 -4.34
CA ALA A 91 -3.31 13.36 -5.60
C ALA A 91 -4.30 14.54 -5.71
N SER A 92 -5.54 14.38 -5.26
CA SER A 92 -6.55 15.44 -5.27
C SER A 92 -6.20 16.56 -4.27
N ALA A 93 -5.77 16.21 -3.05
CA ALA A 93 -5.31 17.18 -2.05
C ALA A 93 -4.11 18.01 -2.54
N PHE A 94 -3.15 17.37 -3.23
CA PHE A 94 -1.99 18.08 -3.82
C PHE A 94 -2.41 19.04 -4.94
N ARG A 95 -3.40 18.67 -5.78
CA ARG A 95 -3.93 19.56 -6.83
C ARG A 95 -4.56 20.81 -6.22
N GLU A 96 -5.34 20.66 -5.16
CA GLU A 96 -6.01 21.79 -4.52
C GLU A 96 -5.05 22.72 -3.79
N GLN A 97 -4.04 22.17 -3.09
CA GLN A 97 -2.97 22.97 -2.49
C GLN A 97 -2.17 23.75 -3.53
N ARG A 98 -1.88 23.16 -4.69
CA ARG A 98 -1.16 23.86 -5.77
C ARG A 98 -2.00 25.00 -6.34
N ARG A 99 -3.31 24.81 -6.49
CA ARG A 99 -4.25 25.84 -6.98
C ARG A 99 -4.39 27.00 -6.00
N LYS A 100 -4.49 26.74 -4.69
CA LYS A 100 -4.51 27.78 -3.64
C LYS A 100 -3.20 28.59 -3.62
N ARG A 101 -2.05 27.92 -3.71
CA ARG A 101 -0.74 28.58 -3.78
C ARG A 101 -0.57 29.46 -5.03
N LEU A 102 -1.12 29.05 -6.17
CA LEU A 102 -1.08 29.86 -7.40
C LEU A 102 -1.97 31.11 -7.27
N ALA A 103 -3.15 30.97 -6.68
CA ALA A 103 -4.06 32.09 -6.41
C ALA A 103 -3.48 33.10 -5.41
N GLU A 104 -2.82 32.64 -4.34
CA GLU A 104 -2.10 33.50 -3.39
C GLU A 104 -0.95 34.26 -4.07
N ARG A 105 -0.21 33.63 -4.97
CA ARG A 105 0.85 34.29 -5.75
C ARG A 105 0.29 35.32 -6.73
N ALA A 106 -0.87 35.07 -7.32
CA ALA A 106 -1.54 36.03 -8.20
C ALA A 106 -2.04 37.25 -7.42
N ARG A 107 -2.65 37.05 -6.24
CA ARG A 107 -3.07 38.15 -5.35
C ARG A 107 -1.90 39.02 -4.91
N ARG A 108 -0.82 38.41 -4.42
CA ARG A 108 0.39 39.16 -4.02
C ARG A 108 0.99 40.00 -5.16
N ARG A 109 0.95 39.52 -6.40
CA ARG A 109 1.42 40.28 -7.56
C ARG A 109 0.50 41.45 -7.94
N ALA A 110 -0.80 41.34 -7.70
CA ALA A 110 -1.74 42.43 -7.93
C ALA A 110 -1.54 43.54 -6.87
N ASP A 111 -1.42 43.16 -5.59
CA ASP A 111 -1.20 44.12 -4.50
C ASP A 111 0.11 44.91 -4.68
N SER A 112 1.21 44.25 -5.07
CA SER A 112 2.49 44.93 -5.34
C SER A 112 2.45 45.88 -6.54
N ARG A 113 1.58 45.64 -7.53
CA ARG A 113 1.39 46.57 -8.66
C ARG A 113 0.58 47.79 -8.26
N MET A 114 -0.43 47.62 -7.41
CA MET A 114 -1.24 48.73 -6.89
C MET A 114 -0.43 49.63 -5.96
N SER A 115 0.42 49.07 -5.10
CA SER A 115 1.26 49.87 -4.19
C SER A 115 2.33 50.70 -4.92
N HIS A 116 2.85 50.21 -6.05
CA HIS A 116 3.79 50.96 -6.87
C HIS A 116 3.14 52.04 -7.73
N GLY A 117 1.87 51.87 -8.15
CA GLY A 117 1.11 52.90 -8.86
C GLY A 117 0.74 54.09 -7.98
N LEU A 118 0.32 53.83 -6.73
CA LEU A 118 -0.04 54.85 -5.74
C LEU A 118 1.14 55.69 -5.21
N ALA A 119 2.38 55.25 -5.40
CA ALA A 119 3.58 55.97 -4.98
C ALA A 119 4.19 56.85 -6.10
N ALA A 120 3.62 56.78 -7.31
CA ALA A 120 4.08 57.52 -8.49
C ALA A 120 3.18 58.70 -8.87
N GLU A 121 2.04 58.88 -8.18
CA GLU A 121 1.19 60.09 -8.19
C GLU A 121 1.47 60.92 -6.93
#